data_AF-A0A954Z719-F1
#
_entry.id   AF-A0A954Z719-F1
#
_cell.length_a   1.000
_cell.length_b   1.000
_cell.length_c   1.000
_cell.angle_alpha   90.00
_cell.angle_beta   90.00
_cell.angle_gamma   90.00
#
_symmetry.space_group_name_H-M   'P 1'
#
loop_
_entity.id
_entity.type
_entity.pdbx_description
1 polymer ?
#
loop_
_entity_poly.entity_id
_entity_poly.type
_entity_poly.pdbx_seq_one_letter_code
_entity_poly.pdbx_strand_id
1 'polypeptide(L)'
;MSDEIKVHVVRYPDRKNLVMRYVCPDTNRQVQRSTGTSVEKEALKKAAQWEAELQEGRYLRSSRMSWEDFRAYHGEHILSGMKASTAGAYDASLNVFERLANPKRLCDCTTARMTMFATELRKGDRSPATV
;
A
#
# COMPACT_ATOMS: atom_id res chain seq x y z
N MET A 1 -9.41 9.19 -10.51
CA MET A 1 -10.21 8.03 -10.93
C MET A 1 -10.35 7.10 -9.75
N SER A 2 -11.57 6.83 -9.32
CA SER A 2 -11.87 6.04 -8.14
C SER A 2 -11.62 4.56 -8.43
N ASP A 3 -10.58 3.98 -7.82
CA ASP A 3 -10.30 2.53 -7.89
C ASP A 3 -11.22 1.80 -6.90
N GLU A 4 -12.49 1.73 -7.26
CA GLU A 4 -13.49 0.96 -6.53
C GLU A 4 -13.23 -0.52 -6.80
N ILE A 5 -12.95 -1.30 -5.74
CA ILE A 5 -12.70 -2.73 -5.87
C ILE A 5 -14.02 -3.42 -6.20
N LYS A 6 -14.26 -3.67 -7.49
CA LYS A 6 -15.46 -4.39 -7.95
C LYS A 6 -15.25 -5.89 -7.92
N VAL A 7 -16.07 -6.58 -7.13
CA VAL A 7 -16.10 -8.04 -7.08
C VAL A 7 -17.07 -8.57 -8.14
N HIS A 8 -16.59 -9.44 -9.01
CA HIS A 8 -17.39 -10.10 -10.04
C HIS A 8 -17.63 -11.57 -9.70
N VAL A 9 -18.87 -12.02 -9.81
CA VAL A 9 -19.23 -13.45 -9.73
C VAL A 9 -19.15 -14.05 -11.13
N VAL A 10 -18.38 -15.12 -11.28
CA VAL A 10 -18.17 -15.83 -12.54
C VAL A 10 -18.47 -17.31 -12.35
N ARG A 11 -19.15 -17.90 -13.32
CA ARG A 11 -19.35 -19.35 -13.42
C ARG A 11 -18.25 -19.94 -14.28
N TYR A 12 -17.44 -20.83 -13.69
CA TYR A 12 -16.48 -21.62 -14.44
C TYR A 12 -17.10 -22.98 -14.81
N PRO A 13 -16.93 -23.46 -16.05
CA PRO A 13 -17.46 -24.76 -16.47
C PRO A 13 -16.81 -25.93 -15.71
N ASP A 14 -15.58 -25.74 -15.23
CA ASP A 14 -14.79 -26.73 -14.51
C ASP A 14 -15.14 -26.85 -13.01
N ARG A 15 -16.02 -25.98 -12.47
CA ARG A 15 -16.34 -25.96 -11.04
C ARG A 15 -17.83 -25.95 -10.78
N LYS A 16 -18.27 -26.74 -9.79
CA LYS A 16 -19.68 -26.85 -9.38
C LYS A 16 -20.23 -25.58 -8.71
N ASN A 17 -19.35 -24.81 -8.06
CA ASN A 17 -19.72 -23.61 -7.29
C ASN A 17 -19.38 -22.34 -8.06
N LEU A 18 -20.14 -21.27 -7.81
CA LEU A 18 -19.82 -19.95 -8.32
C LEU A 18 -18.51 -19.44 -7.68
N VAL A 19 -17.75 -18.66 -8.44
CA VAL A 19 -16.47 -18.10 -7.99
C VAL A 19 -16.58 -16.59 -8.04
N MET A 20 -16.11 -15.92 -7.00
CA MET A 20 -15.99 -14.48 -6.95
C MET A 20 -14.53 -14.09 -7.22
N ARG A 21 -14.32 -13.05 -8.03
CA ARG A 21 -12.99 -12.53 -8.36
C ARG A 21 -12.97 -11.01 -8.29
N TYR A 22 -11.84 -10.44 -7.90
CA TYR A 22 -11.58 -9.01 -8.06
C TYR A 22 -10.16 -8.80 -8.58
N VAL A 23 -9.93 -7.63 -9.18
CA VAL A 23 -8.60 -7.19 -9.58
C VAL A 23 -8.05 -6.32 -8.47
N CYS A 24 -6.92 -6.72 -7.88
CA CYS A 24 -6.28 -5.92 -6.86
C CYS A 24 -5.64 -4.68 -7.50
N PRO A 25 -6.02 -3.44 -7.11
CA PRO A 25 -5.49 -2.22 -7.73
C PRO A 25 -3.97 -2.03 -7.55
N ASP A 26 -3.41 -2.51 -6.43
CA ASP A 26 -1.97 -2.34 -6.15
C ASP A 26 -1.09 -3.26 -6.98
N THR A 27 -1.56 -4.48 -7.26
CA THR A 27 -0.75 -5.53 -7.89
C THR A 27 -1.19 -5.83 -9.31
N ASN A 28 -2.35 -5.33 -9.75
CA ASN A 28 -3.04 -5.71 -10.98
C ASN A 28 -3.26 -7.23 -11.14
N ARG A 29 -3.17 -7.99 -10.04
CA ARG A 29 -3.38 -9.45 -10.05
C ARG A 29 -4.84 -9.75 -9.77
N GLN A 30 -5.35 -10.78 -10.46
CA GLN A 30 -6.68 -11.32 -10.18
C GLN A 30 -6.62 -12.23 -8.96
N VAL A 31 -7.40 -11.89 -7.93
CA VAL A 31 -7.60 -12.72 -6.75
C VAL A 31 -8.95 -13.40 -6.88
N GLN A 32 -8.97 -14.72 -6.72
CA GLN A 32 -10.17 -15.54 -6.85
C GLN A 32 -10.49 -16.22 -5.52
N ARG A 33 -11.78 -16.27 -5.19
CA ARG A 33 -12.28 -16.97 -4.00
C ARG A 33 -13.58 -17.70 -4.35
N SER A 34 -13.74 -18.94 -3.89
CA SER A 34 -14.99 -19.67 -4.12
C SER A 34 -16.10 -19.11 -3.23
N THR A 35 -17.31 -18.93 -3.77
CA THR A 35 -18.47 -18.53 -2.95
C THR A 35 -19.04 -19.68 -2.12
N GLY A 36 -18.71 -20.93 -2.50
CA GLY A 36 -19.18 -22.15 -1.84
C GLY A 36 -20.65 -22.48 -2.10
N THR A 37 -21.34 -21.69 -2.93
CA THR A 37 -22.74 -21.94 -3.32
C THR A 37 -22.88 -21.91 -4.85
N SER A 38 -23.79 -22.72 -5.39
CA SER A 38 -24.23 -22.68 -6.80
C SER A 38 -25.42 -21.74 -7.05
N VAL A 39 -26.05 -21.21 -5.99
CA VAL A 39 -27.19 -20.30 -6.05
C VAL A 39 -26.70 -18.87 -6.27
N GLU A 40 -27.15 -18.25 -7.36
CA GLU A 40 -26.71 -16.92 -7.79
C GLU A 40 -27.01 -15.83 -6.77
N LYS A 41 -28.21 -15.82 -6.17
CA LYS A 41 -28.59 -14.84 -5.14
C LYS A 41 -27.67 -14.89 -3.90
N GLU A 42 -27.29 -16.08 -3.46
CA GLU A 42 -26.39 -16.22 -2.31
C GLU A 42 -24.96 -15.85 -2.67
N ALA A 43 -24.52 -16.19 -3.88
CA ALA A 43 -23.22 -15.79 -4.39
C ALA A 43 -23.07 -14.27 -4.49
N LEU A 44 -24.12 -13.57 -4.94
CA LEU A 44 -24.16 -12.10 -4.99
C LEU A 44 -24.11 -11.48 -3.60
N LYS A 45 -24.85 -12.02 -2.61
CA LYS A 45 -24.78 -11.54 -1.22
C LYS A 45 -23.37 -11.70 -0.64
N LYS A 46 -22.76 -12.87 -0.84
CA LYS A 46 -21.37 -13.12 -0.39
C LYS A 46 -20.35 -12.25 -1.12
N ALA A 47 -20.56 -11.98 -2.41
CA ALA A 47 -19.72 -11.07 -3.17
C ALA A 47 -19.83 -9.63 -2.66
N ALA A 48 -21.05 -9.14 -2.39
CA ALA A 48 -21.27 -7.80 -1.83
C ALA A 48 -20.69 -7.67 -0.41
N GLN A 49 -20.84 -8.70 0.42
CA GLN A 49 -20.19 -8.74 1.74
C GLN A 49 -18.67 -8.74 1.61
N TRP A 50 -18.12 -9.51 0.67
CA TRP A 50 -16.67 -9.54 0.44
C TRP A 50 -16.15 -8.22 -0.14
N GLU A 51 -16.92 -7.56 -1.01
CA GLU A 51 -16.63 -6.22 -1.53
C GLU A 51 -16.63 -5.20 -0.40
N ALA A 52 -17.64 -5.20 0.47
CA ALA A 52 -17.69 -4.37 1.66
C ALA A 52 -16.52 -4.65 2.60
N GLU A 53 -16.18 -5.92 2.87
CA GLU A 53 -15.03 -6.31 3.68
C GLU A 53 -13.69 -5.86 3.06
N LEU A 54 -13.55 -5.92 1.73
CA LEU A 54 -12.36 -5.45 1.04
C LEU A 54 -12.24 -3.92 1.13
N GLN A 55 -13.39 -3.23 1.04
CA GLN A 55 -13.48 -1.78 1.13
C GLN A 55 -13.30 -1.25 2.57
N GLU A 56 -13.88 -1.92 3.56
CA GLU A 56 -13.88 -1.55 5.00
C GLU A 56 -12.64 -2.08 5.73
N GLY A 57 -12.19 -3.30 5.41
CA GLY A 57 -11.40 -4.11 6.33
C GLY A 57 -9.88 -4.04 6.16
N ARG A 58 -9.34 -3.55 5.05
CA ARG A 58 -7.87 -3.53 4.87
C ARG A 58 -7.32 -2.78 3.67
N TYR A 59 -8.16 -2.19 2.83
CA TYR A 59 -7.70 -1.12 1.94
C TYR A 59 -7.57 0.17 2.76
N LEU A 60 -6.64 0.16 3.74
CA LEU A 60 -6.02 1.39 4.24
C LEU A 60 -5.40 2.01 3.00
N ARG A 61 -6.20 2.85 2.33
CA ARG A 61 -5.96 3.50 1.05
C ARG A 61 -4.48 3.81 0.99
N SER A 62 -3.71 2.89 0.40
CA SER A 62 -2.26 2.92 0.42
C SER A 62 -1.94 4.29 -0.13
N SER A 63 -1.36 5.14 0.73
CA SER A 63 -1.51 6.59 0.65
C SER A 63 -1.24 6.99 -0.79
N ARG A 64 -2.30 7.40 -1.52
CA ARG A 64 -2.17 7.73 -2.96
C ARG A 64 -1.21 8.90 -3.17
N MET A 65 -0.87 9.59 -2.08
CA MET A 65 0.20 10.55 -1.98
C MET A 65 1.48 9.94 -2.54
N SER A 66 1.95 10.54 -3.63
CA SER A 66 3.28 10.25 -4.12
C SER A 66 4.29 10.61 -3.05
N TRP A 67 5.47 10.00 -3.13
CA TRP A 67 6.54 10.39 -2.21
C TRP A 67 6.92 11.87 -2.38
N GLU A 68 6.85 12.39 -3.61
CA GLU A 68 7.09 13.81 -3.92
C GLU A 68 6.06 14.73 -3.25
N ASP A 69 4.77 14.41 -3.36
CA ASP A 69 3.71 15.16 -2.69
C ASP A 69 3.93 15.16 -1.17
N PHE A 70 4.35 14.01 -0.61
CA PHE A 70 4.70 13.92 0.80
C PHE A 70 5.89 14.80 1.17
N ARG A 71 6.94 14.85 0.35
CA ARG A 71 8.10 15.72 0.61
C ARG A 71 7.71 17.19 0.62
N ALA A 72 6.89 17.62 -0.34
CA ALA A 72 6.36 18.98 -0.38
C ALA A 72 5.52 19.29 0.86
N TYR A 73 4.53 18.43 1.16
CA TYR A 73 3.66 18.61 2.33
C TYR A 73 4.43 18.60 3.66
N HIS A 74 5.36 17.66 3.84
CA HIS A 74 6.18 17.56 5.04
C HIS A 74 7.10 18.78 5.19
N GLY A 75 7.66 19.28 4.09
CA GLY A 75 8.43 20.52 4.08
C GLY A 75 7.61 21.73 4.51
N GLU A 76 6.45 21.94 3.89
CA GLU A 76 5.61 23.12 4.12
C GLU A 76 4.90 23.12 5.47
N HIS A 77 4.44 21.97 5.95
CA HIS A 77 3.58 21.90 7.14
C HIS A 77 4.30 21.42 8.41
N ILE A 78 5.36 20.62 8.29
CA ILE A 78 6.08 20.06 9.44
C ILE A 78 7.42 20.76 9.64
N LEU A 79 8.25 20.83 8.59
CA LEU A 79 9.59 21.41 8.72
C LEU A 79 9.56 22.93 8.94
N SER A 80 8.54 23.63 8.44
CA SER A 80 8.35 25.07 8.65
C SER A 80 8.16 25.46 10.13
N GLY A 81 7.60 24.56 10.94
CA GLY A 81 7.43 24.75 12.38
C GLY A 81 8.66 24.37 13.21
N MET A 82 9.70 23.79 12.59
CA MET A 82 10.89 23.31 13.29
C MET A 82 12.06 24.30 13.18
N LYS A 83 13.01 24.17 14.12
CA LYS A 83 14.29 24.89 14.02
C LYS A 83 15.02 24.47 12.73
N ALA A 84 15.59 25.44 12.02
CA ALA A 84 16.28 25.21 10.74
C ALA A 84 17.35 24.09 10.78
N SER A 85 18.08 23.97 11.90
CA SER A 85 19.07 22.90 12.10
C SER A 85 18.42 21.51 12.14
N THR A 86 17.27 21.41 12.80
CA THR A 86 16.51 20.15 12.91
C THR A 86 15.87 19.82 11.57
N ALA A 87 15.28 20.80 10.90
CA ALA A 87 14.71 20.63 9.56
C ALA A 87 15.77 20.13 8.55
N GLY A 88 16.97 20.70 8.57
CA GLY A 88 18.08 20.25 7.73
C GLY A 88 18.52 18.80 8.01
N ALA A 89 18.50 18.36 9.27
CA ALA A 89 18.81 16.98 9.63
C ALA A 89 17.75 15.99 9.12
N TYR A 90 16.46 16.35 9.21
CA TYR A 90 15.37 15.56 8.63
C TYR A 90 15.50 15.48 7.11
N ASP A 91 15.73 16.61 6.44
CA ASP A 91 15.87 16.65 4.99
C ASP A 91 17.03 15.79 4.49
N ALA A 92 18.20 15.91 5.13
CA ALA A 92 19.36 15.08 4.83
C ALA A 92 19.07 13.57 4.98
N SER A 93 18.33 13.20 6.03
CA SER A 93 17.95 11.80 6.29
C SER A 93 17.00 11.26 5.22
N LEU A 94 16.00 12.06 4.83
CA LEU A 94 15.05 11.72 3.76
C LEU A 94 15.74 11.61 2.40
N ASN A 95 16.73 12.47 2.10
CA ASN A 95 17.51 12.39 0.86
C ASN A 95 18.32 11.08 0.79
N VAL A 96 18.89 10.63 1.91
CA VAL A 96 19.58 9.32 1.97
C VAL A 96 18.59 8.17 1.80
N PHE A 97 17.40 8.28 2.39
CA PHE A 97 16.33 7.31 2.23
C PHE A 97 15.86 7.20 0.77
N GLU A 98 15.67 8.32 0.08
CA GLU A 98 15.31 8.35 -1.34
C GLU A 98 16.35 7.65 -2.22
N ARG A 99 17.64 7.93 -1.97
CA ARG A 99 18.73 7.33 -2.73
C ARG A 99 18.82 5.81 -2.57
N LEU A 100 18.59 5.30 -1.36
CA LEU A 100 18.73 3.87 -1.07
C LEU A 100 17.45 3.07 -1.34
N ALA A 101 16.29 3.63 -1.02
CA ALA A 101 15.02 2.93 -1.04
C ALA A 101 14.15 3.27 -2.25
N ASN A 102 14.36 4.42 -2.91
CA ASN A 102 13.58 4.89 -4.06
C ASN A 102 12.06 4.69 -3.92
N PRO A 103 11.41 5.29 -2.89
CA PRO A 103 9.96 5.29 -2.74
C PRO A 103 9.29 6.10 -3.85
N LYS A 104 8.32 5.50 -4.55
CA LYS A 104 7.47 6.23 -5.51
C LYS A 104 6.19 6.69 -4.85
N ARG A 105 5.69 5.92 -3.89
CA ARG A 105 4.50 6.20 -3.11
C ARG A 105 4.76 5.97 -1.63
N LEU A 106 3.99 6.63 -0.78
CA LEU A 106 4.13 6.46 0.68
C LEU A 106 3.89 5.01 1.13
N CYS A 107 3.04 4.28 0.40
CA CYS A 107 2.78 2.87 0.63
C CYS A 107 3.99 1.96 0.38
N ASP A 108 4.98 2.42 -0.40
CA ASP A 108 6.18 1.64 -0.68
C ASP A 108 7.07 1.54 0.58
N CYS A 109 6.88 2.44 1.56
CA CYS A 109 7.56 2.47 2.86
C CYS A 109 7.05 1.36 3.79
N THR A 110 7.12 0.12 3.31
CA THR A 110 6.80 -1.09 4.08
C THR A 110 7.90 -1.42 5.10
N THR A 111 7.57 -2.22 6.11
CA THR A 111 8.54 -2.73 7.10
C THR A 111 9.76 -3.37 6.42
N ALA A 112 9.54 -4.16 5.36
CA ALA A 112 10.62 -4.79 4.62
C ALA A 112 11.57 -3.76 3.99
N ARG A 113 11.04 -2.66 3.45
CA ARG A 113 11.84 -1.58 2.87
C ARG A 113 12.59 -0.78 3.94
N MET A 114 11.99 -0.58 5.12
CA MET A 114 12.67 0.01 6.29
C MET A 114 13.83 -0.86 6.79
N THR A 115 13.62 -2.17 6.89
CA THR A 115 14.68 -3.12 7.29
C THR A 115 15.83 -3.16 6.28
N MET A 116 15.52 -3.12 4.98
CA MET A 116 16.53 -2.99 3.93
C MET A 116 17.33 -1.69 4.10
N PHE A 117 16.65 -0.55 4.28
CA PHE A 117 17.31 0.74 4.48
C PHE A 117 18.26 0.72 5.69
N ALA A 118 17.80 0.21 6.84
CA ALA A 118 18.65 0.09 8.04
C ALA A 118 19.87 -0.82 7.80
N THR A 119 19.72 -1.86 6.99
CA THR A 119 20.83 -2.76 6.63
C THR A 119 21.85 -2.05 5.73
N GLU A 120 21.40 -1.27 4.75
CA GLU A 120 22.27 -0.49 3.87
C GLU A 120 23.00 0.63 4.63
N LEU A 121 22.35 1.27 5.61
CA LEU A 121 23.03 2.25 6.48
C LEU A 121 24.16 1.61 7.30
N ARG A 122 23.95 0.39 7.82
CA ARG A 122 24.98 -0.35 8.55
C ARG A 122 26.14 -0.75 7.65
N LYS A 123 25.87 -1.15 6.40
CA LYS A 123 26.91 -1.45 5.41
C LYS A 123 27.73 -0.21 5.01
N GLY A 124 27.12 0.97 5.07
CA GLY A 124 27.81 2.24 4.81
C GLY A 124 28.60 2.80 6.01
N ASP A 125 28.95 1.97 7.00
CA ASP A 125 29.66 2.32 8.23
C ASP A 125 29.04 3.51 9.01
N ARG A 126 27.71 3.67 8.94
CA ARG A 126 27.03 4.67 9.76
C ARG A 126 26.94 4.22 11.20
N SER A 127 27.05 5.19 12.11
CA SER A 127 27.02 4.90 13.55
C SER A 127 25.68 4.28 13.95
N PRO A 128 25.62 3.42 14.99
CA PRO A 128 24.37 2.86 15.50
C PRO A 128 23.35 3.91 15.95
N ALA A 129 23.81 5.11 16.32
CA ALA A 129 22.92 6.23 16.67
C ALA A 129 22.24 6.86 15.44
N THR A 130 22.71 6.54 14.23
CA THR A 130 22.20 7.04 12.95
C THR A 130 21.28 6.03 12.25
N VAL A 131 21.25 4.77 12.69
CA VAL A 131 20.47 3.65 12.09
C VAL A 131 19.24 3.34 12.92
#